data_AF-A0AB33ZG27-F1
#
_entry.id   AF-A0AB33ZG27-F1
#
_cell.length_a   1.000
_cell.length_b   1.000
_cell.length_c   1.000
_cell.angle_alpha   90.00
_cell.angle_beta   90.00
_cell.angle_gamma   90.00
#
_symmetry.space_group_name_H-M   'P 1'
#
loop_
_entity.id
_entity.type
_entity.pdbx_description
1 polymer ?
#
loop_
_entity_poly.entity_id
_entity_poly.type
_entity_poly.pdbx_seq_one_letter_code
_entity_poly.pdbx_strand_id
1 'polypeptide(L)'
;MFHKDNPEYNRRQIGFYTLDELVPKDHFLRKVEETIDFSFIYDVVEDSYSSDNGRPSLAPVLLVKIPLIQCFYGIRSMHQTIKDIEVNTAYRWFLGLSLDDKVPHFTTYGKNYS
;
A
#
# COMPACT_ATOMS: atom_id res chain seq x y z
N MET A 1 -31.01 -5.33 2.52
CA MET A 1 -31.83 -5.26 3.74
C MET A 1 -30.85 -5.24 4.90
N PHE A 2 -30.76 -4.16 5.68
CA PHE A 2 -29.89 -4.15 6.85
C PHE A 2 -30.45 -5.16 7.84
N HIS A 3 -29.86 -6.36 7.91
CA HIS A 3 -30.16 -7.31 8.97
C HIS A 3 -29.79 -6.61 10.28
N LYS A 4 -30.81 -6.26 11.07
CA LYS A 4 -30.68 -5.69 12.41
C LYS A 4 -30.15 -6.74 13.41
N ASP A 5 -29.94 -7.96 12.94
CA ASP A 5 -29.55 -9.13 13.69
C ASP A 5 -28.03 -9.31 13.69
N ASN A 6 -27.49 -9.52 14.89
CA ASN A 6 -26.12 -9.90 15.24
C ASN A 6 -25.00 -9.46 14.25
N PRO A 7 -24.17 -8.46 14.59
CA PRO A 7 -23.10 -7.97 13.71
C PRO A 7 -22.10 -9.06 13.29
N GLU A 8 -22.01 -10.16 14.04
CA GLU A 8 -21.19 -11.32 13.68
C GLU A 8 -21.60 -11.98 12.36
N TYR A 9 -22.87 -11.91 11.98
CA TYR A 9 -23.34 -12.46 10.70
C TYR A 9 -22.65 -11.76 9.52
N ASN A 10 -22.67 -10.43 9.48
CA ASN A 10 -22.02 -9.65 8.42
C ASN A 10 -20.49 -9.72 8.52
N ARG A 11 -19.91 -9.72 9.74
CA ARG A 11 -18.46 -9.76 9.94
C ARG A 11 -17.81 -11.09 9.52
N ARG A 12 -18.57 -12.18 9.53
CA ARG A 12 -18.08 -13.53 9.16
C ARG A 12 -18.55 -13.96 7.76
N GLN A 13 -19.12 -13.05 6.98
CA GLN A 13 -19.54 -13.33 5.62
C GLN A 13 -18.33 -13.65 4.74
N ILE A 14 -18.46 -14.68 3.90
CA ILE A 14 -17.50 -15.02 2.85
C ILE A 14 -18.03 -14.43 1.56
N GLY A 15 -17.19 -13.72 0.82
CA GLY A 15 -17.52 -13.19 -0.50
C GLY A 15 -16.30 -13.17 -1.41
N PHE A 16 -16.54 -13.30 -2.70
CA PHE A 16 -15.51 -13.20 -3.73
C PHE A 16 -15.52 -11.78 -4.28
N TYR A 17 -14.49 -11.02 -3.95
CA TYR A 17 -14.33 -9.64 -4.39
C TYR A 17 -12.90 -9.45 -4.90
N THR A 18 -12.76 -8.59 -5.90
CA THR A 18 -11.46 -8.06 -6.28
C THR A 18 -11.06 -6.91 -5.37
N LEU A 19 -9.77 -6.67 -5.20
CA LEU A 19 -9.28 -5.51 -4.45
C LEU A 19 -9.78 -4.19 -5.06
N ASP A 20 -9.94 -4.16 -6.37
CA ASP A 20 -10.46 -3.01 -7.12
C ASP A 20 -11.91 -2.68 -6.72
N GLU A 21 -12.78 -3.68 -6.59
CA GLU A 21 -14.17 -3.48 -6.17
C GLU A 21 -14.32 -2.97 -4.73
N LEU A 22 -13.35 -3.29 -3.87
CA LEU A 22 -13.35 -2.87 -2.47
C LEU A 22 -12.96 -1.40 -2.28
N VAL A 23 -12.35 -0.76 -3.29
CA VAL A 23 -11.89 0.62 -3.23
C VAL A 23 -12.78 1.50 -4.11
N PRO A 24 -13.51 2.48 -3.55
CA PRO A 24 -14.40 3.35 -4.32
C PRO A 24 -13.70 3.98 -5.52
N LYS A 25 -14.39 4.06 -6.66
CA LYS A 25 -13.83 4.60 -7.92
C LYS A 25 -13.45 6.08 -7.83
N ASP A 26 -14.13 6.83 -6.97
CA ASP A 26 -13.89 8.26 -6.71
C ASP A 26 -12.86 8.52 -5.60
N HIS A 27 -12.26 7.47 -5.04
CA HIS A 27 -11.30 7.56 -3.95
C HIS A 27 -10.07 8.39 -4.35
N PHE A 28 -9.59 9.21 -3.41
CA PHE A 28 -8.47 10.13 -3.63
C PHE A 28 -7.22 9.45 -4.20
N LEU A 29 -6.80 8.32 -3.62
CA LEU A 29 -5.62 7.59 -4.09
C LEU A 29 -5.74 7.06 -5.53
N ARG A 30 -6.97 6.80 -6.03
CA ARG A 30 -7.15 6.45 -7.44
C ARG A 30 -6.84 7.64 -8.34
N LYS A 31 -7.31 8.82 -7.97
CA LYS A 31 -7.00 10.06 -8.70
C LYS A 31 -5.51 10.34 -8.71
N VAL A 32 -4.82 10.07 -7.59
CA VAL A 32 -3.36 10.19 -7.51
C VAL A 32 -2.68 9.22 -8.46
N GLU A 33 -3.05 7.94 -8.43
CA GLU A 33 -2.50 6.90 -9.32
C GLU A 33 -2.72 7.22 -10.81
N GLU A 34 -3.88 7.79 -11.15
CA GLU A 34 -4.20 8.20 -12.52
C GLU A 34 -3.45 9.46 -12.97
N THR A 35 -3.09 10.34 -12.03
CA THR A 35 -2.45 11.63 -12.34
C THR A 35 -0.93 11.52 -12.40
N ILE A 36 -0.34 10.63 -11.60
CA ILE A 36 1.10 10.49 -11.46
C ILE A 36 1.51 9.14 -12.02
N ASP A 37 2.23 9.15 -13.13
CA ASP A 37 2.98 7.97 -13.56
C ASP A 37 4.14 7.77 -12.58
N PHE A 38 4.19 6.63 -11.90
CA PHE A 38 5.26 6.29 -10.94
C PHE A 38 6.40 5.49 -11.58
N SER A 39 6.29 5.12 -12.86
CA SER A 39 7.29 4.31 -13.56
C SER A 39 8.66 5.01 -13.62
N PHE A 40 8.70 6.34 -13.70
CA PHE A 40 9.93 7.14 -13.71
C PHE A 40 10.85 6.87 -12.50
N ILE A 41 10.30 6.36 -11.38
CA ILE A 41 11.10 6.04 -10.19
C ILE A 41 12.12 4.94 -10.53
N TYR A 42 11.75 3.97 -11.36
CA TYR A 42 12.67 2.91 -11.78
C TYR A 42 13.87 3.48 -12.53
N ASP A 43 13.65 4.43 -13.44
CA ASP A 43 14.72 5.09 -14.19
C ASP A 43 15.65 5.89 -13.27
N VAL A 44 15.09 6.54 -12.24
CA VAL A 44 15.87 7.36 -11.30
C VAL A 44 16.75 6.50 -10.38
N VAL A 45 16.28 5.33 -9.99
CA VAL A 45 16.98 4.45 -9.03
C VAL A 45 17.77 3.32 -9.70
N GLU A 46 17.75 3.23 -11.03
CA GLU A 46 18.37 2.15 -11.80
C GLU A 46 19.83 1.94 -11.39
N ASP A 47 20.63 3.00 -11.36
CA ASP A 47 22.05 2.95 -10.99
C ASP A 47 22.30 2.57 -9.51
N SER A 48 21.28 2.68 -8.66
CA SER A 48 21.37 2.37 -7.21
C SER A 48 20.93 0.95 -6.88
N TYR A 49 20.29 0.24 -7.82
CA TYR A 49 19.77 -1.11 -7.63
C TYR A 49 20.52 -2.10 -8.50
N SER A 50 21.08 -3.15 -7.87
CA SER A 50 21.66 -4.26 -8.64
C SER A 50 20.55 -5.17 -9.14
N SER A 51 20.56 -5.46 -10.44
CA SER A 51 19.64 -6.40 -11.09
C SER A 51 19.86 -7.86 -10.67
N ASP A 52 21.10 -8.23 -10.34
CA ASP A 52 21.53 -9.64 -10.20
C ASP A 52 22.13 -10.01 -8.84
N ASN A 53 22.41 -9.06 -7.94
CA ASN A 53 23.06 -9.35 -6.65
C ASN A 53 22.28 -8.81 -5.44
N GLY A 54 21.87 -9.72 -4.56
CA GLY A 54 21.40 -9.39 -3.20
C GLY A 54 20.08 -10.03 -2.80
N ARG A 55 19.56 -9.62 -1.64
CA ARG A 55 18.19 -9.94 -1.22
C ARG A 55 17.24 -9.16 -2.13
N PRO A 56 16.12 -9.74 -2.63
CA PRO A 56 15.13 -8.99 -3.40
C PRO A 56 14.71 -7.77 -2.59
N SER A 57 15.17 -6.60 -3.03
CA SER A 57 14.86 -5.32 -2.40
C SER A 57 13.39 -5.01 -2.60
N LEU A 58 12.82 -4.21 -1.69
CA LEU A 58 11.47 -3.71 -1.89
C LEU A 58 11.40 -2.95 -3.23
N ALA A 59 10.29 -3.08 -3.95
CA ALA A 59 10.09 -2.33 -5.19
C ALA A 59 10.32 -0.82 -4.92
N PRO A 60 11.17 -0.14 -5.70
CA PRO A 60 11.48 1.28 -5.51
C PRO A 60 10.23 2.16 -5.43
N VAL A 61 9.21 1.84 -6.23
CA VAL A 61 7.91 2.53 -6.23
C VAL A 61 7.22 2.44 -4.86
N LEU A 62 7.25 1.29 -4.19
CA LEU A 62 6.66 1.12 -2.85
C LEU A 62 7.37 1.99 -1.81
N LEU A 63 8.70 2.11 -1.89
CA LEU A 63 9.49 2.94 -0.99
C LEU A 63 9.14 4.42 -1.08
N VAL A 64 8.68 4.88 -2.25
CA VAL A 64 8.22 6.26 -2.46
C VAL A 64 6.76 6.42 -2.09
N LYS A 65 5.89 5.48 -2.49
CA LYS A 65 4.44 5.58 -2.27
C LYS A 65 4.03 5.52 -0.81
N ILE A 66 4.72 4.76 0.04
CA ILE A 66 4.39 4.67 1.48
C ILE A 66 4.57 6.02 2.20
N PRO A 67 5.71 6.75 2.06
CA PRO A 67 5.83 8.13 2.53
C PRO A 67 4.79 9.08 1.92
N LEU A 68 4.36 8.87 0.67
CA LEU A 68 3.29 9.68 0.09
C LEU A 68 1.96 9.48 0.82
N ILE A 69 1.57 8.23 1.15
CA ILE A 69 0.41 7.96 2.00
C ILE A 69 0.56 8.69 3.35
N GLN A 70 1.74 8.60 3.95
CA GLN A 70 2.03 9.28 5.21
C GLN A 70 1.79 10.79 5.10
N CYS A 71 2.25 11.42 4.01
CA CYS A 71 2.09 12.84 3.73
C CYS A 71 0.62 13.22 3.45
N PHE A 72 -0.06 12.50 2.55
CA PHE A 72 -1.44 12.79 2.15
C PHE A 72 -2.43 12.71 3.30
N TYR A 73 -2.23 11.77 4.23
CA TYR A 73 -3.11 11.55 5.37
C TYR A 73 -2.56 12.12 6.68
N GLY A 74 -1.41 12.83 6.65
CA GLY A 74 -0.83 13.49 7.82
C GLY A 74 -0.43 12.53 8.94
N ILE A 75 -0.06 11.29 8.62
CA ILE A 75 0.35 10.27 9.60
C ILE A 75 1.74 10.62 10.13
N ARG A 76 1.90 10.78 11.45
CA ARG A 76 3.18 11.27 12.00
C ARG A 76 4.27 10.20 12.13
N SER A 77 3.90 8.92 12.08
CA SER A 77 4.81 7.81 12.37
C SER A 77 4.81 6.79 11.25
N MET A 78 5.99 6.45 10.75
CA MET A 78 6.15 5.38 9.77
C MET A 78 5.62 4.04 10.29
N HIS A 79 5.80 3.74 11.59
CA HIS A 79 5.26 2.53 12.19
C HIS A 79 3.73 2.52 12.14
N GLN A 80 3.10 3.67 12.36
CA GLN A 80 1.65 3.79 12.24
C GLN A 80 1.21 3.65 10.78
N THR A 81 1.93 4.26 9.84
CA THR A 81 1.66 4.09 8.40
C THR A 81 1.68 2.62 7.99
N ILE A 82 2.68 1.85 8.43
CA ILE A 82 2.75 0.40 8.14
C ILE A 82 1.55 -0.35 8.74
N LYS A 83 1.17 -0.08 9.99
CA LYS A 83 -0.03 -0.68 10.61
C LYS A 83 -1.31 -0.31 9.88
N ASP A 84 -1.43 0.93 9.42
CA ASP A 84 -2.61 1.38 8.69
C ASP A 84 -2.69 0.68 7.32
N ILE A 85 -1.56 0.45 6.64
CA ILE A 85 -1.51 -0.33 5.40
C ILE A 85 -1.95 -1.79 5.64
N GLU A 86 -1.65 -2.38 6.80
CA GLU A 86 -2.06 -3.75 7.14
C GLU A 86 -3.59 -3.93 7.26
N VAL A 87 -4.35 -2.86 7.47
CA VAL A 87 -5.81 -2.93 7.66
C VAL A 87 -6.60 -2.15 6.60
N ASN A 88 -5.96 -1.22 5.89
CA ASN A 88 -6.61 -0.34 4.93
C ASN A 88 -6.46 -0.87 3.49
N THR A 89 -7.58 -1.34 2.94
CA THR A 89 -7.65 -1.87 1.57
C THR A 89 -7.30 -0.84 0.50
N ALA A 90 -7.64 0.45 0.70
CA ALA A 90 -7.31 1.51 -0.26
C ALA A 90 -5.81 1.79 -0.30
N TYR A 91 -5.11 1.66 0.83
CA TYR A 91 -3.67 1.82 0.88
C TYR A 91 -2.97 0.66 0.19
N ARG A 92 -3.41 -0.57 0.46
CA ARG A 92 -2.92 -1.76 -0.28
C ARG A 92 -3.14 -1.63 -1.79
N TRP A 93 -4.32 -1.19 -2.21
CA TRP A 93 -4.63 -0.96 -3.62
C TRP A 93 -3.68 0.04 -4.27
N PHE A 94 -3.45 1.19 -3.62
CA PHE A 94 -2.51 2.21 -4.13
C PHE A 94 -1.07 1.71 -4.21
N LEU A 95 -0.69 0.84 -3.27
CA LEU A 95 0.63 0.19 -3.25
C LEU A 95 0.73 -1.00 -4.21
N GLY A 96 -0.37 -1.46 -4.80
CA GLY A 96 -0.38 -2.69 -5.61
C GLY A 96 -0.14 -3.96 -4.80
N LEU A 97 -0.43 -3.95 -3.49
CA LEU A 97 -0.29 -5.11 -2.60
C LEU A 97 -1.59 -5.92 -2.60
N SER A 98 -1.46 -7.24 -2.66
CA SER A 98 -2.56 -8.17 -2.39
C SER A 98 -2.97 -8.13 -0.91
N LEU A 99 -4.12 -8.72 -0.57
CA LEU A 99 -4.56 -8.80 0.82
C LEU A 99 -3.66 -9.72 1.67
N ASP A 100 -3.03 -10.71 1.03
CA ASP A 100 -2.13 -11.68 1.66
C ASP A 100 -0.66 -11.22 1.69
N ASP A 101 -0.31 -10.20 0.90
CA ASP A 101 1.05 -9.69 0.82
C ASP A 101 1.48 -9.11 2.17
N LYS A 102 2.70 -9.45 2.57
CA LYS A 102 3.31 -8.85 3.77
C LYS A 102 3.65 -7.40 3.49
N VAL A 103 3.14 -6.53 4.37
CA VAL A 103 3.51 -5.12 4.34
C VAL A 103 4.99 -5.00 4.72
N PRO A 104 5.77 -4.15 4.04
CA PRO A 104 7.18 -3.97 4.33
C PRO A 104 7.40 -3.56 5.78
N HIS A 105 8.41 -4.16 6.42
CA HIS A 105 8.73 -3.82 7.81
C HIS A 105 9.20 -2.35 7.90
N PHE A 106 8.83 -1.64 8.96
CA PHE A 106 9.17 -0.22 9.14
C PHE A 106 10.69 0.06 9.09
N THR A 107 11.52 -0.93 9.46
CA THR A 107 12.99 -0.82 9.43
C THR A 107 13.57 -0.84 8.02
N THR A 108 12.79 -1.17 6.99
CA THR A 108 13.22 -1.07 5.59
C THR A 108 13.65 0.36 5.27
N TYR A 109 13.01 1.37 5.86
CA TYR A 109 13.46 2.77 5.74
C TYR A 109 14.74 3.03 6.52
N GLY A 110 14.84 2.56 7.77
CA GLY A 110 16.04 2.76 8.59
C GLY A 110 17.32 2.09 8.06
N LYS A 111 17.20 1.07 7.19
CA LYS A 111 18.35 0.37 6.58
C LYS A 111 18.82 0.95 5.23
N ASN A 112 18.00 1.75 4.56
CA ASN A 112 18.33 2.35 3.26
C ASN A 112 18.90 3.78 3.38
N TYR A 113 18.78 4.42 4.55
CA TYR A 113 19.28 5.78 4.82
C TYR A 113 20.44 5.82 5.82
N SER A 114 21.20 4.72 5.96
CA SER A 114 22.38 4.66 6.82
C SER A 114 23.67 4.56 6.02
#